data_AF-A0A7Y5S3M8-F1
#
_entry.id   AF-A0A7Y5S3M8-F1
#
_cell.length_a   1.000
_cell.length_b   1.000
_cell.length_c   1.000
_cell.angle_alpha   90.00
_cell.angle_beta   90.00
_cell.angle_gamma   90.00
#
_symmetry.space_group_name_H-M   'P 1'
#
loop_
_entity.id
_entity.type
_entity.pdbx_description
1 polymer ?
#
loop_
_entity_poly.entity_id
_entity_poly.type
_entity_poly.pdbx_seq_one_letter_code
_entity_poly.pdbx_strand_id
1 'polypeptide(L)'
;MKLLVHIATFLLTVQSTQAIVVFSQPHNSTGTLYQSSWWEPDDSDYDQWVWDNFTLVANTAITEVTWRGGYIYNGYYTNSVNNFTVAIYPSIAGGSEPDIAHPPLVQHLTGGNAGETLVGTFGGVKMYDYHFTLPSPFQAAAGTKYWVLILAWQHGLPEWGLAAGSGGNGSHFRWYRGAHMYQHVPGDAAFTLMASEAPTYAISASVAPPGAGTVQGAGDYPEDSLATLVATPSAGFGFLNWTENNVVVSTSATYSFVVNANRTLVANFVPAYTVTTTPAPTYAGGTTGDGVFNQGSIVTVTATAKTGFHFVNWTRYGNPVSNLPVYTFTATMDMPLVANFAADFGTVVFDFDNAPVHTPLPIDLTVAGLTAHLSATGSGFSIQHADALGFTPAGFSGLCVYPNSVFPADLLVSYSSKLTYFSIMYAVQELGCDDSATMRVTAYKEGAFAGTATATVPVPGTWPTGTLAIAVPTGFDSVVVHYDSPPPTCQDWGPIFLADNMIVSLAPTCAGDVNSDGRTDQSDLGILLASFGQNVVPGTNGDLNGDGVVNQPDLGILLAAFGCGT
;
A
#
# COMPACT_ATOMS: atom_id res chain seq x y z
N MET A 1 -3.75 -62.71 73.04
CA MET A 1 -5.02 -62.07 72.66
C MET A 1 -4.68 -60.94 71.71
N LYS A 2 -4.89 -61.15 70.40
CA LYS A 2 -4.61 -60.17 69.34
C LYS A 2 -5.63 -59.04 69.44
N LEU A 3 -5.20 -57.78 69.43
CA LEU A 3 -6.09 -56.67 69.13
C LEU A 3 -5.47 -55.82 68.02
N LEU A 4 -6.17 -55.83 66.89
CA LEU A 4 -5.87 -55.18 65.61
C LEU A 4 -5.87 -53.66 65.76
N VAL A 5 -4.82 -53.01 65.29
CA VAL A 5 -4.82 -51.58 64.92
C VAL A 5 -5.55 -51.45 63.59
N HIS A 6 -6.72 -50.80 63.58
CA HIS A 6 -7.37 -50.37 62.35
C HIS A 6 -6.73 -49.05 61.89
N ILE A 7 -5.85 -49.14 60.90
CA ILE A 7 -5.44 -47.99 60.08
C ILE A 7 -6.59 -47.75 59.10
N ALA A 8 -7.37 -46.69 59.33
CA ALA A 8 -8.33 -46.22 58.35
C ALA A 8 -7.58 -45.45 57.25
N THR A 9 -7.29 -46.13 56.15
CA THR A 9 -6.83 -45.50 54.92
C THR A 9 -8.00 -44.69 54.35
N PHE A 10 -7.98 -43.37 54.55
CA PHE A 10 -8.90 -42.48 53.85
C PHE A 10 -8.40 -42.37 52.40
N LEU A 11 -8.89 -43.27 51.54
CA LEU A 11 -8.79 -43.08 50.09
C LEU A 11 -9.62 -41.83 49.76
N LEU A 12 -8.96 -40.71 49.49
CA LEU A 12 -9.58 -39.66 48.68
C LEU A 12 -9.80 -40.28 47.30
N THR A 13 -11.02 -40.73 47.03
CA THR A 13 -11.48 -40.90 45.66
C THR A 13 -11.50 -39.51 45.03
N VAL A 14 -10.49 -39.21 44.22
CA VAL A 14 -10.61 -38.14 43.22
C VAL A 14 -11.73 -38.61 42.29
N GLN A 15 -12.95 -38.13 42.52
CA GLN A 15 -13.95 -38.15 41.46
C GLN A 15 -13.38 -37.28 40.36
N SER A 16 -13.01 -37.87 39.23
CA SER A 16 -12.86 -37.11 38.00
C SER A 16 -14.20 -36.42 37.77
N THR A 17 -14.24 -35.10 37.89
CA THR A 17 -15.40 -34.31 37.48
C THR A 17 -15.66 -34.61 36.01
N GLN A 18 -16.72 -35.37 35.72
CA GLN A 18 -17.09 -35.65 34.33
C GLN A 18 -17.38 -34.34 33.62
N ALA A 19 -16.92 -34.20 32.38
CA ALA A 19 -17.24 -33.04 31.56
C ALA A 19 -18.76 -32.88 31.45
N ILE A 20 -19.25 -31.68 31.69
CA ILE A 20 -20.65 -31.32 31.59
C ILE A 20 -20.96 -30.76 30.21
N VAL A 21 -22.14 -31.06 29.68
CA VAL A 21 -22.60 -30.47 28.42
C VAL A 21 -22.92 -29.00 28.64
N VAL A 22 -22.27 -28.12 27.87
CA VAL A 22 -22.45 -26.65 27.95
C VAL A 22 -23.14 -26.08 26.73
N PHE A 23 -23.14 -26.83 25.62
CA PHE A 23 -23.92 -26.54 24.42
C PHE A 23 -24.23 -27.84 23.70
N SER A 24 -25.43 -27.97 23.14
CA SER A 24 -25.79 -29.16 22.37
C SER A 24 -26.77 -28.84 21.25
N GLN A 25 -26.39 -29.25 20.04
CA GLN A 25 -27.26 -29.39 18.88
C GLN A 25 -27.36 -30.88 18.56
N PRO A 26 -28.32 -31.62 19.15
CA PRO A 26 -28.42 -33.06 18.92
C PRO A 26 -28.83 -33.37 17.48
N HIS A 27 -28.32 -34.47 16.94
CA HIS A 27 -28.73 -35.00 15.64
C HIS A 27 -30.25 -35.22 15.58
N ASN A 28 -30.86 -34.85 14.46
CA ASN A 28 -32.28 -35.11 14.20
C ASN A 28 -32.52 -36.60 13.83
N SER A 29 -33.66 -36.99 13.25
CA SER A 29 -33.89 -38.39 12.85
C SER A 29 -33.91 -38.61 11.34
N THR A 30 -33.56 -37.60 10.55
CA THR A 30 -33.80 -37.58 9.10
C THR A 30 -32.76 -38.34 8.30
N GLY A 31 -31.58 -38.59 8.87
CA GLY A 31 -30.45 -39.18 8.13
C GLY A 31 -29.69 -38.18 7.25
N THR A 32 -30.00 -36.89 7.35
CA THR A 32 -29.37 -35.84 6.53
C THR A 32 -27.93 -35.61 6.97
N LEU A 33 -27.04 -35.49 5.99
CA LEU A 33 -25.62 -35.17 6.18
C LEU A 33 -25.27 -33.89 5.42
N TYR A 34 -24.49 -33.02 6.05
CA TYR A 34 -23.82 -31.88 5.42
C TYR A 34 -22.37 -32.25 5.19
N GLN A 35 -21.98 -32.35 3.93
CA GLN A 35 -20.62 -32.74 3.56
C GLN A 35 -19.61 -31.76 4.17
N SER A 36 -18.65 -32.29 4.92
CA SER A 36 -17.59 -31.51 5.56
C SER A 36 -16.32 -32.35 5.57
N SER A 37 -15.75 -32.52 4.38
CA SER A 37 -14.63 -33.40 4.12
C SER A 37 -13.65 -32.76 3.14
N TRP A 38 -12.36 -33.00 3.38
CA TRP A 38 -11.25 -32.62 2.52
C TRP A 38 -10.44 -33.85 2.10
N TRP A 39 -10.02 -33.90 0.83
CA TRP A 39 -9.23 -34.98 0.28
C TRP A 39 -7.72 -34.68 0.29
N GLU A 40 -6.94 -35.53 0.96
CA GLU A 40 -5.47 -35.49 0.90
C GLU A 40 -4.93 -36.22 -0.35
N PRO A 41 -3.99 -35.65 -1.12
CA PRO A 41 -3.66 -34.24 -1.35
C PRO A 41 -4.06 -33.86 -2.78
N ASP A 42 -5.32 -34.07 -3.16
CA ASP A 42 -5.79 -33.69 -4.49
C ASP A 42 -6.70 -32.47 -4.40
N ASP A 43 -6.58 -31.58 -5.38
CA ASP A 43 -7.37 -30.37 -5.48
C ASP A 43 -8.83 -30.68 -5.90
N SER A 44 -9.49 -31.62 -5.20
CA SER A 44 -10.80 -32.16 -5.55
C SER A 44 -11.89 -31.11 -5.43
N ASP A 45 -12.65 -30.89 -6.49
CA ASP A 45 -13.79 -29.97 -6.53
C ASP A 45 -14.94 -30.35 -5.58
N TYR A 46 -14.89 -31.55 -5.00
CA TYR A 46 -15.86 -32.03 -4.02
C TYR A 46 -15.61 -31.52 -2.59
N ASP A 47 -14.46 -30.92 -2.30
CA ASP A 47 -14.14 -30.52 -0.92
C ASP A 47 -15.14 -29.49 -0.37
N GLN A 48 -15.59 -29.72 0.87
CA GLN A 48 -16.55 -28.87 1.58
C GLN A 48 -16.20 -28.72 3.05
N TRP A 49 -16.49 -27.54 3.58
CA TRP A 49 -16.25 -27.18 4.97
C TRP A 49 -17.57 -26.67 5.52
N VAL A 50 -17.98 -27.20 6.65
CA VAL A 50 -19.18 -26.78 7.36
C VAL A 50 -18.77 -26.14 8.69
N TRP A 51 -19.18 -24.89 8.86
CA TRP A 51 -19.14 -24.21 10.14
C TRP A 51 -20.55 -24.08 10.67
N ASP A 52 -20.73 -24.31 11.96
CA ASP A 52 -21.97 -23.94 12.63
C ASP A 52 -21.71 -23.18 13.93
N ASN A 53 -22.66 -22.37 14.32
CA ASN A 53 -22.51 -21.35 15.34
C ASN A 53 -22.98 -21.83 16.71
N PHE A 54 -22.38 -21.28 17.76
CA PHE A 54 -22.86 -21.44 19.13
C PHE A 54 -22.72 -20.14 19.92
N THR A 55 -23.49 -20.02 20.99
CA THR A 55 -23.39 -18.90 21.95
C THR A 55 -23.68 -19.46 23.34
N LEU A 56 -22.77 -19.21 24.29
CA LEU A 56 -22.91 -19.66 25.67
C LEU A 56 -23.45 -18.54 26.55
N VAL A 57 -24.23 -18.88 27.57
CA VAL A 57 -24.79 -17.90 28.51
C VAL A 57 -23.80 -17.50 29.63
N ALA A 58 -22.71 -18.25 29.78
CA ALA A 58 -21.68 -18.04 30.79
C ALA A 58 -20.29 -18.19 30.17
N ASN A 59 -19.30 -17.52 30.77
CA ASN A 59 -17.89 -17.72 30.40
C ASN A 59 -17.53 -19.17 30.71
N THR A 60 -17.17 -19.92 29.69
CA THR A 60 -17.06 -21.38 29.79
C THR A 60 -15.84 -21.89 29.05
N ALA A 61 -15.12 -22.77 29.73
CA ALA A 61 -14.01 -23.53 29.20
C ALA A 61 -14.51 -24.71 28.39
N ILE A 62 -14.47 -24.63 27.06
CA ILE A 62 -14.75 -25.80 26.22
C ILE A 62 -13.52 -26.68 26.21
N THR A 63 -13.66 -27.91 26.70
CA THR A 63 -12.57 -28.88 26.82
C THR A 63 -12.74 -30.04 25.86
N GLU A 64 -13.97 -30.31 25.43
CA GLU A 64 -14.27 -31.46 24.58
C GLU A 64 -15.37 -31.12 23.58
N VAL A 65 -15.28 -31.75 22.41
CA VAL A 65 -16.27 -31.67 21.33
C VAL A 65 -16.71 -33.09 20.99
N THR A 66 -18.01 -33.31 20.93
CA THR A 66 -18.60 -34.53 20.35
C THR A 66 -19.47 -34.16 19.17
N TRP A 67 -19.51 -35.03 18.18
CA TRP A 67 -20.35 -34.84 17.00
C TRP A 67 -20.81 -36.16 16.43
N ARG A 68 -21.83 -36.08 15.58
CA ARG A 68 -22.33 -37.23 14.82
C ARG A 68 -22.18 -36.96 13.33
N GLY A 69 -21.73 -37.98 12.60
CA GLY A 69 -21.60 -37.91 11.16
C GLY A 69 -21.83 -39.25 10.49
N GLY A 70 -21.69 -39.27 9.17
CA GLY A 70 -21.84 -40.48 8.38
C GLY A 70 -21.27 -40.29 6.98
N TYR A 71 -21.34 -41.36 6.18
CA TYR A 71 -20.80 -41.35 4.82
C TYR A 71 -21.92 -41.18 3.80
N ILE A 72 -21.84 -40.12 3.01
CA ILE A 72 -22.72 -39.81 1.89
C ILE A 72 -22.55 -40.97 0.88
N TYR A 73 -23.66 -41.57 0.40
CA TYR A 73 -23.69 -42.86 -0.34
C TYR A 73 -23.59 -44.14 0.49
N ASN A 74 -23.88 -44.08 1.79
CA ASN A 74 -24.10 -45.24 2.66
C ASN A 74 -22.91 -46.23 2.72
N GLY A 75 -21.69 -45.74 2.52
CA GLY A 75 -20.48 -46.55 2.61
C GLY A 75 -20.32 -47.57 1.50
N TYR A 76 -20.81 -47.29 0.27
CA TYR A 76 -20.62 -48.19 -0.88
C TYR A 76 -19.13 -48.40 -1.22
N TYR A 77 -18.28 -47.47 -0.80
CA TYR A 77 -16.83 -47.50 -0.92
C TYR A 77 -16.18 -47.73 0.46
N THR A 78 -14.95 -48.22 0.47
CA THR A 78 -14.27 -48.73 1.67
C THR A 78 -13.43 -47.71 2.43
N ASN A 79 -13.30 -46.49 1.91
CA ASN A 79 -12.45 -45.48 2.54
C ASN A 79 -13.18 -44.83 3.71
N SER A 80 -12.44 -44.53 4.77
CA SER A 80 -12.95 -43.96 6.01
C SER A 80 -12.15 -42.72 6.39
N VAL A 81 -12.70 -41.92 7.29
CA VAL A 81 -12.01 -40.76 7.85
C VAL A 81 -10.77 -41.21 8.61
N ASN A 82 -9.61 -40.63 8.28
CA ASN A 82 -8.35 -40.92 8.95
C ASN A 82 -7.98 -39.86 10.00
N ASN A 83 -8.54 -38.65 9.89
CA ASN A 83 -8.28 -37.54 10.80
C ASN A 83 -9.43 -36.52 10.75
N PHE A 84 -9.51 -35.64 11.74
CA PHE A 84 -10.39 -34.48 11.69
C PHE A 84 -9.62 -33.21 12.05
N THR A 85 -9.96 -32.09 11.39
CA THR A 85 -9.70 -30.75 11.94
C THR A 85 -10.90 -30.35 12.78
N VAL A 86 -10.65 -30.00 14.02
CA VAL A 86 -11.61 -29.30 14.90
C VAL A 86 -11.07 -27.90 15.14
N ALA A 87 -11.83 -26.88 14.74
CA ALA A 87 -11.44 -25.48 14.90
C ALA A 87 -12.59 -24.61 15.38
N ILE A 88 -12.27 -23.52 16.09
CA ILE A 88 -13.23 -22.52 16.56
C ILE A 88 -12.80 -21.15 16.05
N TYR A 89 -13.74 -20.46 15.40
CA TYR A 89 -13.54 -19.15 14.79
C TYR A 89 -14.33 -18.06 15.53
N PRO A 90 -13.83 -16.81 15.55
CA PRO A 90 -14.67 -15.68 15.91
C PRO A 90 -15.71 -15.43 14.81
N SER A 91 -16.72 -14.61 15.10
CA SER A 91 -17.59 -14.07 14.05
C SER A 91 -16.99 -12.79 13.47
N ILE A 92 -17.29 -12.48 12.21
CA ILE A 92 -17.03 -11.13 11.68
C ILE A 92 -17.87 -10.06 12.40
N ALA A 93 -17.56 -8.79 12.13
CA ALA A 93 -18.42 -7.68 12.51
C ALA A 93 -19.85 -7.88 11.95
N GLY A 94 -20.85 -7.96 12.84
CA GLY A 94 -22.24 -8.27 12.49
C GLY A 94 -22.69 -9.68 12.84
N GLY A 95 -21.76 -10.59 13.14
CA GLY A 95 -22.10 -11.92 13.68
C GLY A 95 -22.80 -12.86 12.69
N SER A 96 -22.77 -12.55 11.39
CA SER A 96 -23.44 -13.33 10.35
C SER A 96 -22.63 -14.54 9.92
N GLU A 97 -21.29 -14.45 9.87
CA GLU A 97 -20.41 -15.51 9.34
C GLU A 97 -19.14 -15.66 10.20
N PRO A 98 -18.43 -16.81 10.11
CA PRO A 98 -17.12 -16.97 10.72
C PRO A 98 -16.08 -16.02 10.10
N ASP A 99 -15.22 -15.43 10.92
CA ASP A 99 -14.08 -14.66 10.45
C ASP A 99 -12.95 -15.61 10.00
N ILE A 100 -13.04 -15.99 8.73
CA ILE A 100 -12.06 -16.86 8.06
C ILE A 100 -10.90 -16.10 7.43
N ALA A 101 -10.92 -14.76 7.46
CA ALA A 101 -9.82 -13.93 6.96
C ALA A 101 -8.63 -13.96 7.94
N HIS A 102 -8.90 -14.26 9.22
CA HIS A 102 -7.91 -14.44 10.26
C HIS A 102 -7.79 -15.91 10.68
N PRO A 103 -6.65 -16.32 11.29
CA PRO A 103 -6.52 -17.67 11.86
C PRO A 103 -7.63 -17.97 12.89
N PRO A 104 -8.05 -19.24 13.01
CA PRO A 104 -8.99 -19.64 14.06
C PRO A 104 -8.43 -19.35 15.46
N LEU A 105 -9.33 -19.18 16.42
CA LEU A 105 -8.98 -18.99 17.84
C LEU A 105 -8.33 -20.25 18.42
N VAL A 106 -8.79 -21.42 17.98
CA VAL A 106 -8.23 -22.74 18.29
C VAL A 106 -8.38 -23.62 17.05
N GLN A 107 -7.35 -24.41 16.72
CA GLN A 107 -7.40 -25.43 15.68
C GLN A 107 -6.52 -26.61 16.07
N HIS A 108 -7.08 -27.82 16.00
CA HIS A 108 -6.35 -29.06 16.30
C HIS A 108 -6.71 -30.16 15.31
N LEU A 109 -5.72 -31.00 15.01
CA LEU A 109 -5.95 -32.29 14.37
C LEU A 109 -6.22 -33.33 15.45
N THR A 110 -7.17 -34.22 15.21
CA THR A 110 -7.54 -35.25 16.18
C THR A 110 -6.50 -36.38 16.30
N GLY A 111 -5.60 -36.49 15.33
CA GLY A 111 -4.55 -37.52 15.30
C GLY A 111 -5.07 -38.91 14.94
N GLY A 112 -6.28 -38.99 14.38
CA GLY A 112 -7.00 -40.23 14.08
C GLY A 112 -8.48 -39.96 13.79
N ASN A 113 -9.27 -41.01 13.58
CA ASN A 113 -10.70 -40.91 13.26
C ASN A 113 -11.61 -40.49 14.44
N ALA A 114 -11.05 -39.90 15.50
CA ALA A 114 -11.78 -39.42 16.68
C ALA A 114 -12.69 -40.47 17.36
N GLY A 115 -12.27 -41.75 17.36
CA GLY A 115 -12.99 -42.81 18.06
C GLY A 115 -14.31 -43.22 17.40
N GLU A 116 -14.41 -43.09 16.08
CA GLU A 116 -15.59 -43.42 15.27
C GLU A 116 -16.34 -44.67 15.79
N THR A 117 -17.59 -44.47 16.24
CA THR A 117 -18.40 -45.54 16.82
C THR A 117 -19.77 -45.60 16.17
N LEU A 118 -20.12 -46.73 15.52
CA LEU A 118 -21.41 -46.90 14.86
C LEU A 118 -22.56 -46.84 15.88
N VAL A 119 -23.50 -45.93 15.66
CA VAL A 119 -24.68 -45.74 16.53
C VAL A 119 -25.92 -46.40 15.97
N GLY A 120 -26.06 -46.42 14.63
CA GLY A 120 -27.22 -47.01 13.97
C GLY A 120 -27.47 -46.45 12.58
N THR A 121 -28.65 -46.75 12.05
CA THR A 121 -29.11 -46.28 10.73
C THR A 121 -30.28 -45.33 10.90
N PHE A 122 -30.17 -44.11 10.38
CA PHE A 122 -31.18 -43.05 10.46
C PHE A 122 -31.49 -42.57 9.06
N GLY A 123 -32.77 -42.49 8.68
CA GLY A 123 -33.16 -42.13 7.30
C GLY A 123 -32.53 -43.02 6.21
N GLY A 124 -32.10 -44.24 6.55
CA GLY A 124 -31.39 -45.14 5.63
C GLY A 124 -29.86 -44.97 5.59
N VAL A 125 -29.29 -44.05 6.38
CA VAL A 125 -27.86 -43.73 6.43
C VAL A 125 -27.24 -44.22 7.74
N LYS A 126 -26.13 -44.96 7.67
CA LYS A 126 -25.33 -45.33 8.86
C LYS A 126 -24.65 -44.09 9.45
N MET A 127 -24.75 -43.94 10.76
CA MET A 127 -24.16 -42.81 11.49
C MET A 127 -23.30 -43.26 12.65
N TYR A 128 -22.29 -42.44 12.93
CA TYR A 128 -21.23 -42.69 13.89
C TYR A 128 -21.09 -41.50 14.82
N ASP A 129 -20.84 -41.78 16.10
CA ASP A 129 -20.44 -40.78 17.08
C ASP A 129 -18.92 -40.68 17.12
N TYR A 130 -18.46 -39.45 17.36
CA TYR A 130 -17.07 -39.07 17.46
C TYR A 130 -16.87 -38.21 18.71
N HIS A 131 -15.68 -38.31 19.29
CA HIS A 131 -15.31 -37.58 20.50
C HIS A 131 -13.87 -37.10 20.40
N PHE A 132 -13.66 -35.84 20.78
CA PHE A 132 -12.34 -35.25 20.85
C PHE A 132 -12.18 -34.37 22.07
N THR A 133 -11.14 -34.65 22.86
CA THR A 133 -10.66 -33.77 23.92
C THR A 133 -9.68 -32.77 23.31
N LEU A 134 -9.96 -31.47 23.47
CA LEU A 134 -9.10 -30.42 22.96
C LEU A 134 -7.74 -30.46 23.70
N PRO A 135 -6.60 -30.51 23.00
CA PRO A 135 -5.28 -30.42 23.62
C PRO A 135 -5.08 -29.15 24.44
N SER A 136 -5.74 -28.07 24.04
CA SER A 136 -5.86 -26.83 24.80
C SER A 136 -7.32 -26.41 24.88
N PRO A 137 -7.89 -26.18 26.07
CA PRO A 137 -9.26 -25.71 26.21
C PRO A 137 -9.48 -24.36 25.51
N PHE A 138 -10.68 -24.15 24.98
CA PHE A 138 -11.08 -22.86 24.42
C PHE A 138 -12.00 -22.12 25.39
N GLN A 139 -11.60 -20.91 25.80
CA GLN A 139 -12.41 -20.07 26.68
C GLN A 139 -13.43 -19.24 25.87
N ALA A 140 -14.67 -19.69 25.86
CA ALA A 140 -15.78 -18.97 25.22
C ALA A 140 -16.36 -17.91 26.17
N ALA A 141 -16.43 -16.66 25.71
CA ALA A 141 -17.04 -15.58 26.44
C ALA A 141 -18.57 -15.64 26.37
N ALA A 142 -19.24 -15.33 27.48
CA ALA A 142 -20.70 -15.29 27.58
C ALA A 142 -21.30 -14.29 26.58
N GLY A 143 -22.35 -14.71 25.87
CA GLY A 143 -23.06 -13.88 24.90
C GLY A 143 -22.31 -13.65 23.58
N THR A 144 -21.09 -14.16 23.44
CA THR A 144 -20.31 -14.07 22.20
C THR A 144 -20.65 -15.23 21.27
N LYS A 145 -20.89 -14.91 19.99
CA LYS A 145 -21.14 -15.91 18.95
C LYS A 145 -19.82 -16.39 18.35
N TYR A 146 -19.62 -17.70 18.39
CA TYR A 146 -18.47 -18.40 17.81
C TYR A 146 -18.94 -19.42 16.77
N TRP A 147 -18.02 -19.91 15.95
CA TRP A 147 -18.29 -20.91 14.92
C TRP A 147 -17.35 -22.10 15.06
N VAL A 148 -17.90 -23.32 15.10
CA VAL A 148 -17.14 -24.56 15.11
C VAL A 148 -17.04 -25.13 13.70
N LEU A 149 -15.82 -25.49 13.29
CA LEU A 149 -15.53 -26.29 12.10
C LEU A 149 -15.20 -27.71 12.53
N ILE A 150 -15.86 -28.69 11.92
CA ILE A 150 -15.50 -30.11 12.00
C ILE A 150 -15.30 -30.59 10.57
N LEU A 151 -14.04 -30.83 10.19
CA LEU A 151 -13.65 -31.20 8.84
C LEU A 151 -13.00 -32.58 8.86
N ALA A 152 -13.58 -33.53 8.15
CA ALA A 152 -13.01 -34.86 7.98
C ALA A 152 -11.87 -34.85 6.95
N TRP A 153 -10.78 -35.54 7.26
CA TRP A 153 -9.69 -35.83 6.34
C TRP A 153 -9.84 -37.28 5.89
N GLN A 154 -9.86 -37.49 4.58
CA GLN A 154 -10.05 -38.82 3.99
C GLN A 154 -9.42 -38.90 2.60
N HIS A 155 -9.35 -40.10 2.04
CA HIS A 155 -8.93 -40.31 0.66
C HIS A 155 -10.08 -40.92 -0.15
N GLY A 156 -10.56 -40.21 -1.17
CA GLY A 156 -11.58 -40.72 -2.09
C GLY A 156 -12.98 -40.92 -1.47
N LEU A 157 -13.85 -41.59 -2.23
CA LEU A 157 -15.24 -41.87 -1.85
C LEU A 157 -15.34 -42.98 -0.78
N PRO A 158 -16.35 -42.95 0.11
CA PRO A 158 -17.47 -42.01 0.14
C PRO A 158 -17.16 -40.76 1.00
N GLU A 159 -17.78 -39.63 0.72
CA GLU A 159 -17.58 -38.39 1.47
C GLU A 159 -18.22 -38.43 2.85
N TRP A 160 -17.43 -38.06 3.85
CA TRP A 160 -17.97 -37.86 5.18
C TRP A 160 -18.77 -36.55 5.26
N GLY A 161 -19.89 -36.62 5.96
CA GLY A 161 -20.71 -35.46 6.30
C GLY A 161 -21.05 -35.41 7.77
N LEU A 162 -21.15 -34.19 8.28
CA LEU A 162 -21.63 -33.87 9.61
C LEU A 162 -23.16 -33.99 9.61
N ALA A 163 -23.73 -34.68 10.59
CA ALA A 163 -25.15 -34.96 10.59
C ALA A 163 -25.97 -33.69 10.86
N ALA A 164 -27.20 -33.63 10.34
CA ALA A 164 -28.09 -32.51 10.62
C ALA A 164 -28.54 -32.52 12.10
N GLY A 165 -28.31 -31.41 12.78
CA GLY A 165 -28.68 -31.12 14.15
C GLY A 165 -30.08 -30.54 14.29
N SER A 166 -30.42 -30.26 15.54
CA SER A 166 -31.63 -29.57 15.98
C SER A 166 -31.28 -28.64 17.14
N GLY A 167 -32.04 -27.55 17.31
CA GLY A 167 -31.85 -26.62 18.44
C GLY A 167 -30.84 -25.49 18.24
N GLY A 168 -30.33 -25.28 17.02
CA GLY A 168 -29.53 -24.11 16.65
C GLY A 168 -30.37 -22.96 16.11
N ASN A 169 -29.82 -22.18 15.18
CA ASN A 169 -30.50 -21.03 14.56
C ASN A 169 -31.18 -21.36 13.23
N GLY A 170 -31.18 -22.64 12.83
CA GLY A 170 -31.71 -23.13 11.57
C GLY A 170 -30.79 -22.91 10.37
N SER A 171 -29.49 -22.65 10.58
CA SER A 171 -28.54 -22.40 9.48
C SER A 171 -27.10 -22.72 9.84
N HIS A 172 -26.35 -23.25 8.88
CA HIS A 172 -24.90 -23.37 8.95
C HIS A 172 -24.24 -22.55 7.83
N PHE A 173 -22.94 -22.30 7.97
CA PHE A 173 -22.13 -21.68 6.94
C PHE A 173 -21.27 -22.74 6.25
N ARG A 174 -21.08 -22.59 4.94
CA ARG A 174 -20.35 -23.56 4.14
C ARG A 174 -19.43 -22.90 3.14
N TRP A 175 -18.27 -23.52 2.92
CA TRP A 175 -17.49 -23.34 1.69
C TRP A 175 -17.68 -24.53 0.76
N TYR A 176 -17.82 -24.25 -0.53
CA TYR A 176 -17.91 -25.27 -1.56
C TYR A 176 -16.86 -25.03 -2.64
N ARG A 177 -15.90 -25.95 -2.75
CA ARG A 177 -14.80 -25.82 -3.70
C ARG A 177 -15.27 -25.77 -5.14
N GLY A 178 -16.13 -26.69 -5.55
CA GLY A 178 -16.58 -26.80 -6.94
C GLY A 178 -17.30 -25.57 -7.50
N ALA A 179 -17.87 -24.72 -6.64
CA ALA A 179 -18.43 -23.43 -7.07
C ALA A 179 -17.68 -22.21 -6.53
N HIS A 180 -16.53 -22.43 -5.86
CA HIS A 180 -15.69 -21.39 -5.26
C HIS A 180 -16.46 -20.33 -4.46
N MET A 181 -17.43 -20.76 -3.65
CA MET A 181 -18.32 -19.84 -2.93
C MET A 181 -18.50 -20.19 -1.46
N TYR A 182 -18.67 -19.14 -0.67
CA TYR A 182 -19.17 -19.18 0.69
C TYR A 182 -20.66 -18.90 0.70
N GLN A 183 -21.42 -19.62 1.54
CA GLN A 183 -22.87 -19.45 1.59
C GLN A 183 -23.46 -19.84 2.95
N HIS A 184 -24.58 -19.19 3.27
CA HIS A 184 -25.51 -19.61 4.30
C HIS A 184 -26.43 -20.71 3.76
N VAL A 185 -26.49 -21.83 4.46
CA VAL A 185 -27.30 -22.98 4.07
C VAL A 185 -28.31 -23.29 5.18
N PRO A 186 -29.59 -23.55 4.84
CA PRO A 186 -30.58 -23.95 5.83
C PRO A 186 -30.23 -25.24 6.57
N GLY A 187 -30.51 -25.24 7.87
CA GLY A 187 -30.33 -26.36 8.80
C GLY A 187 -29.07 -26.26 9.65
N ASP A 188 -29.15 -26.77 10.88
CA ASP A 188 -28.07 -26.76 11.86
C ASP A 188 -27.28 -28.06 11.81
N ALA A 189 -26.01 -28.05 12.14
CA ALA A 189 -25.16 -29.24 12.22
C ALA A 189 -25.15 -29.87 13.63
N ALA A 190 -24.94 -31.18 13.72
CA ALA A 190 -25.04 -31.93 14.97
C ALA A 190 -23.70 -32.00 15.72
N PHE A 191 -23.55 -31.16 16.75
CA PHE A 191 -22.38 -31.16 17.63
C PHE A 191 -22.77 -30.82 19.07
N THR A 192 -21.91 -31.18 20.01
CA THR A 192 -22.07 -30.89 21.44
C THR A 192 -20.73 -30.47 22.01
N LEU A 193 -20.74 -29.42 22.82
CA LEU A 193 -19.56 -28.88 23.49
C LEU A 193 -19.67 -29.22 24.97
N MET A 194 -18.57 -29.67 25.55
CA MET A 194 -18.49 -30.03 26.95
C MET A 194 -17.36 -29.27 27.64
N ALA A 195 -17.55 -29.02 28.93
CA ALA A 195 -16.61 -28.37 29.81
C ALA A 195 -16.29 -29.31 30.99
N SER A 196 -15.02 -29.55 31.27
CA SER A 196 -14.59 -30.16 32.53
C SER A 196 -14.19 -29.08 33.55
N GLU A 197 -14.24 -29.40 34.84
CA GLU A 197 -13.70 -28.53 35.89
C GLU A 197 -12.16 -28.57 35.88
N ALA A 198 -11.54 -28.04 34.83
CA ALA A 198 -10.12 -27.70 34.86
C ALA A 198 -9.92 -26.46 35.75
N PRO A 199 -8.82 -26.38 36.54
CA PRO A 199 -8.50 -25.17 37.26
C PRO A 199 -8.40 -23.99 36.27
N THR A 200 -8.98 -22.85 36.62
CA THR A 200 -8.84 -21.61 35.86
C THR A 200 -7.86 -20.68 36.55
N TYR A 201 -7.18 -19.87 35.73
CA TYR A 201 -6.30 -18.80 36.16
C TYR A 201 -6.81 -17.46 35.63
N ALA A 202 -6.80 -16.46 36.49
CA ALA A 202 -7.21 -15.10 36.17
C ALA A 202 -6.09 -14.40 35.38
N ILE A 203 -6.39 -13.99 34.16
CA ILE A 203 -5.56 -13.12 33.32
C ILE A 203 -6.14 -11.72 33.36
N SER A 204 -5.51 -10.85 34.14
CA SER A 204 -5.88 -9.44 34.22
C SER A 204 -4.97 -8.60 33.34
N ALA A 205 -5.54 -7.57 32.72
CA ALA A 205 -4.79 -6.64 31.91
C ALA A 205 -5.25 -5.20 32.15
N SER A 206 -4.32 -4.26 32.10
CA SER A 206 -4.57 -2.83 32.29
C SER A 206 -3.83 -1.98 31.25
N VAL A 207 -4.20 -0.72 31.13
CA VAL A 207 -3.62 0.25 30.19
C VAL A 207 -2.81 1.29 30.95
N ALA A 208 -1.60 1.57 30.49
CA ALA A 208 -0.76 2.64 31.03
C ALA A 208 -0.22 3.55 29.90
N PRO A 209 -0.42 4.88 29.97
CA PRO A 209 -1.21 5.60 30.96
C PRO A 209 -2.74 5.41 30.73
N PRO A 210 -3.59 5.60 31.76
CA PRO A 210 -5.03 5.47 31.61
C PRO A 210 -5.59 6.33 30.47
N GLY A 211 -6.42 5.75 29.60
CA GLY A 211 -7.01 6.43 28.45
C GLY A 211 -6.14 6.47 27.19
N ALA A 212 -4.89 5.96 27.22
CA ALA A 212 -4.03 5.90 26.04
C ALA A 212 -4.41 4.82 25.02
N GLY A 213 -5.31 3.91 25.38
CA GLY A 213 -5.70 2.77 24.57
C GLY A 213 -6.71 1.89 25.27
N THR A 214 -7.00 0.76 24.63
CA THR A 214 -7.86 -0.31 25.16
C THR A 214 -7.14 -1.65 25.11
N VAL A 215 -7.56 -2.56 25.98
CA VAL A 215 -7.12 -3.96 25.97
C VAL A 215 -8.33 -4.89 25.83
N GLN A 216 -8.19 -5.93 25.02
CA GLN A 216 -9.14 -7.03 24.88
C GLN A 216 -8.47 -8.37 25.23
N GLY A 217 -9.28 -9.37 25.61
CA GLY A 217 -8.82 -10.73 25.90
C GLY A 217 -8.44 -11.03 27.37
N ALA A 218 -8.72 -10.12 28.30
CA ALA A 218 -8.58 -10.42 29.73
C ALA A 218 -9.77 -11.26 30.23
N GLY A 219 -9.54 -12.11 31.23
CA GLY A 219 -10.56 -12.99 31.81
C GLY A 219 -9.98 -14.18 32.55
N ASP A 220 -10.85 -15.08 33.00
CA ASP A 220 -10.43 -16.38 33.56
C ASP A 220 -10.24 -17.38 32.43
N TYR A 221 -9.10 -18.07 32.43
CA TYR A 221 -8.69 -19.03 31.41
C TYR A 221 -8.38 -20.38 32.05
N PRO A 222 -8.76 -21.50 31.43
CA PRO A 222 -8.35 -22.82 31.89
C PRO A 222 -6.83 -22.98 31.87
N GLU A 223 -6.32 -23.79 32.80
CA GLU A 223 -4.95 -24.30 32.70
C GLU A 223 -4.69 -24.90 31.31
N ASP A 224 -3.49 -24.63 30.78
CA ASP A 224 -2.99 -25.04 29.46
C ASP A 224 -3.75 -24.47 28.24
N SER A 225 -4.75 -23.61 28.46
CA SER A 225 -5.38 -22.86 27.37
C SER A 225 -4.49 -21.73 26.84
N LEU A 226 -4.81 -21.24 25.64
CA LEU A 226 -4.14 -20.09 25.04
C LEU A 226 -4.93 -18.80 25.35
N ALA A 227 -4.31 -17.86 26.05
CA ALA A 227 -4.82 -16.50 26.19
C ALA A 227 -4.20 -15.60 25.12
N THR A 228 -5.00 -14.74 24.49
CA THR A 228 -4.55 -13.75 23.51
C THR A 228 -5.03 -12.37 23.93
N LEU A 229 -4.09 -11.49 24.28
CA LEU A 229 -4.35 -10.09 24.59
C LEU A 229 -4.08 -9.22 23.37
N VAL A 230 -4.97 -8.27 23.13
CA VAL A 230 -4.84 -7.28 22.04
C VAL A 230 -4.90 -5.88 22.62
N ALA A 231 -3.87 -5.08 22.36
CA ALA A 231 -3.78 -3.68 22.74
C ALA A 231 -4.07 -2.79 21.52
N THR A 232 -5.01 -1.85 21.66
CA THR A 232 -5.36 -0.88 20.60
C THR A 232 -5.08 0.54 21.10
N PRO A 233 -4.14 1.29 20.48
CA PRO A 233 -3.88 2.67 20.86
C PRO A 233 -5.06 3.59 20.57
N SER A 234 -5.26 4.58 21.43
CA SER A 234 -6.12 5.73 21.15
C SER A 234 -5.40 6.76 20.28
N ALA A 235 -6.15 7.69 19.68
CA ALA A 235 -5.57 8.76 18.87
C ALA A 235 -4.49 9.56 19.62
N GLY A 236 -3.36 9.81 18.96
CA GLY A 236 -2.19 10.47 19.55
C GLY A 236 -1.28 9.58 20.39
N PHE A 237 -1.57 8.28 20.48
CA PHE A 237 -0.72 7.29 21.15
C PHE A 237 -0.32 6.16 20.20
N GLY A 238 0.79 5.51 20.53
CA GLY A 238 1.18 4.25 19.92
C GLY A 238 1.55 3.23 20.98
N PHE A 239 1.36 1.95 20.63
CA PHE A 239 1.69 0.84 21.51
C PHE A 239 3.21 0.70 21.64
N LEU A 240 3.68 0.53 22.87
CA LEU A 240 5.10 0.35 23.17
C LEU A 240 5.43 -1.12 23.45
N ASN A 241 4.77 -1.72 24.45
CA ASN A 241 5.00 -3.11 24.85
C ASN A 241 3.97 -3.60 25.88
N TRP A 242 3.94 -4.91 26.09
CA TRP A 242 3.33 -5.57 27.24
C TRP A 242 4.37 -5.76 28.33
N THR A 243 4.02 -5.44 29.58
CA THR A 243 4.82 -5.77 30.75
C THR A 243 4.07 -6.62 31.77
N GLU A 244 4.81 -7.42 32.51
CA GLU A 244 4.37 -8.11 33.71
C GLU A 244 5.41 -7.88 34.79
N ASN A 245 4.98 -7.42 35.98
CA ASN A 245 5.90 -7.05 37.07
C ASN A 245 7.00 -6.07 36.61
N ASN A 246 6.65 -5.10 35.74
CA ASN A 246 7.56 -4.13 35.11
C ASN A 246 8.63 -4.73 34.16
N VAL A 247 8.55 -6.01 33.82
CA VAL A 247 9.42 -6.66 32.83
C VAL A 247 8.69 -6.76 31.50
N VAL A 248 9.36 -6.40 30.40
CA VAL A 248 8.79 -6.51 29.05
C VAL A 248 8.65 -7.99 28.68
N VAL A 249 7.42 -8.41 28.37
CA VAL A 249 7.10 -9.78 27.95
C VAL A 249 6.77 -9.88 26.46
N SER A 250 6.40 -8.77 25.82
CA SER A 250 6.18 -8.70 24.38
C SER A 250 6.27 -7.25 23.88
N THR A 251 6.83 -7.03 22.69
CA THR A 251 6.78 -5.76 21.96
C THR A 251 5.71 -5.74 20.86
N SER A 252 4.97 -6.84 20.71
CA SER A 252 3.84 -6.94 19.78
C SER A 252 2.54 -6.53 20.47
N ALA A 253 1.71 -5.73 19.80
CA ALA A 253 0.41 -5.30 20.32
C ALA A 253 -0.54 -6.48 20.59
N THR A 254 -0.40 -7.56 19.82
CA THR A 254 -1.05 -8.86 20.06
C THR A 254 -0.08 -9.78 20.77
N TYR A 255 -0.45 -10.27 21.94
CA TYR A 255 0.38 -11.17 22.75
C TYR A 255 -0.42 -12.42 23.15
N SER A 256 0.03 -13.57 22.65
CA SER A 256 -0.56 -14.88 22.96
C SER A 256 0.39 -15.71 23.83
N PHE A 257 -0.14 -16.41 24.83
CA PHE A 257 0.65 -17.26 25.72
C PHE A 257 -0.21 -18.38 26.33
N VAL A 258 0.44 -19.48 26.71
CA VAL A 258 -0.20 -20.59 27.43
C VAL A 258 -0.40 -20.22 28.90
N VAL A 259 -1.58 -20.49 29.41
CA VAL A 259 -2.00 -20.12 30.76
C VAL A 259 -1.66 -21.23 31.76
N ASN A 260 -0.77 -20.95 32.70
CA ASN A 260 -0.35 -21.89 33.74
C ASN A 260 -0.34 -21.29 35.16
N ALA A 261 -0.71 -20.02 35.29
CA ALA A 261 -0.79 -19.27 36.53
C ALA A 261 -1.60 -17.99 36.32
N ASN A 262 -2.05 -17.38 37.42
CA ASN A 262 -2.65 -16.04 37.38
C ASN A 262 -1.61 -15.02 36.87
N ARG A 263 -2.01 -14.12 35.98
CA ARG A 263 -1.12 -13.09 35.43
C ARG A 263 -1.77 -11.71 35.49
N THR A 264 -0.92 -10.70 35.65
CA THR A 264 -1.33 -9.28 35.63
C THR A 264 -0.43 -8.55 34.64
N LEU A 265 -1.01 -8.18 33.51
CA LEU A 265 -0.29 -7.55 32.40
C LEU A 265 -0.66 -6.07 32.26
N VAL A 266 0.27 -5.29 31.74
CA VAL A 266 0.07 -3.88 31.45
C VAL A 266 0.41 -3.65 29.98
N ALA A 267 -0.55 -3.14 29.20
CA ALA A 267 -0.30 -2.58 27.88
C ALA A 267 0.23 -1.16 28.06
N ASN A 268 1.49 -0.95 27.70
CA ASN A 268 2.15 0.34 27.80
C ASN A 268 2.06 1.06 26.46
N PHE A 269 1.65 2.31 26.51
CA PHE A 269 1.54 3.21 25.37
C PHE A 269 2.39 4.44 25.61
N VAL A 270 2.81 5.07 24.52
CA VAL A 270 3.53 6.34 24.52
C VAL A 270 2.85 7.30 23.55
N PRO A 271 3.00 8.62 23.73
CA PRO A 271 2.59 9.57 22.71
C PRO A 271 3.16 9.19 21.34
N ALA A 272 2.41 9.42 20.28
CA ALA A 272 2.85 9.25 18.92
C ALA A 272 2.66 10.56 18.14
N TYR A 273 3.61 10.86 17.25
CA TYR A 273 3.67 12.10 16.51
C TYR A 273 3.63 11.86 15.01
N THR A 274 2.96 12.76 14.31
CA THR A 274 2.86 12.72 12.85
C THR A 274 4.00 13.52 12.22
N VAL A 275 4.75 12.86 11.35
CA VAL A 275 5.74 13.49 10.47
C VAL A 275 5.12 13.55 9.08
N THR A 276 5.08 14.73 8.47
CA THR A 276 4.67 14.89 7.06
C THR A 276 5.80 15.52 6.28
N THR A 277 5.91 15.18 5.00
CA THR A 277 6.90 15.75 4.09
C THR A 277 6.23 16.21 2.81
N THR A 278 6.57 17.41 2.33
CA THR A 278 6.09 17.92 1.04
C THR A 278 7.22 18.57 0.23
N PRO A 279 7.37 18.26 -1.07
CA PRO A 279 8.31 18.97 -1.94
C PRO A 279 7.80 20.37 -2.31
N ALA A 280 8.71 21.34 -2.42
CA ALA A 280 8.42 22.71 -2.86
C ALA A 280 9.52 23.21 -3.83
N PRO A 281 9.18 23.56 -5.08
CA PRO A 281 7.92 23.28 -5.76
C PRO A 281 7.58 21.79 -5.83
N THR A 282 6.30 21.44 -5.95
CA THR A 282 5.86 20.03 -5.95
C THR A 282 6.40 19.23 -7.13
N TYR A 283 6.67 19.88 -8.25
CA TYR A 283 7.25 19.25 -9.45
C TYR A 283 8.78 19.09 -9.40
N ALA A 284 9.47 19.73 -8.44
CA ALA A 284 10.93 19.80 -8.42
C ALA A 284 11.61 18.58 -7.78
N GLY A 285 10.85 17.70 -7.13
CA GLY A 285 11.39 16.51 -6.48
C GLY A 285 10.32 15.69 -5.77
N GLY A 286 10.76 14.70 -5.00
CA GLY A 286 9.92 13.85 -4.15
C GLY A 286 10.49 13.71 -2.74
N THR A 287 9.65 13.28 -1.81
CA THR A 287 9.99 13.07 -0.40
C THR A 287 9.51 11.71 0.10
N THR A 288 10.23 11.10 1.05
CA THR A 288 9.85 9.84 1.70
C THR A 288 10.20 9.86 3.20
N GLY A 289 9.62 8.94 3.97
CA GLY A 289 9.91 8.75 5.41
C GLY A 289 8.92 9.42 6.37
N ASP A 290 7.81 9.93 5.85
CA ASP A 290 6.66 10.42 6.59
C ASP A 290 5.83 9.28 7.21
N GLY A 291 5.02 9.61 8.22
CA GLY A 291 4.23 8.62 8.96
C GLY A 291 3.97 9.01 10.41
N VAL A 292 3.42 8.07 11.18
CA VAL A 292 3.16 8.23 12.62
C VAL A 292 4.20 7.42 13.40
N PHE A 293 4.88 8.07 14.34
CA PHE A 293 6.00 7.48 15.08
C PHE A 293 5.82 7.66 16.58
N ASN A 294 6.10 6.60 17.35
CA ASN A 294 6.14 6.67 18.80
C ASN A 294 7.17 7.72 19.27
N GLN A 295 6.86 8.43 20.35
CA GLN A 295 7.76 9.38 20.98
C GLN A 295 9.14 8.76 21.25
N GLY A 296 10.19 9.49 20.88
CA GLY A 296 11.58 9.03 21.03
C GLY A 296 12.09 8.18 19.87
N SER A 297 11.24 7.79 18.91
CA SER A 297 11.68 7.09 17.70
C SER A 297 12.62 7.95 16.88
N ILE A 298 13.63 7.33 16.29
CA ILE A 298 14.50 7.97 15.29
C ILE A 298 13.79 7.88 13.95
N VAL A 299 13.53 9.02 13.32
CA VAL A 299 12.89 9.15 12.02
C VAL A 299 13.91 9.66 11.03
N THR A 300 13.91 9.10 9.82
CA THR A 300 14.73 9.57 8.69
C THR A 300 13.83 9.90 7.52
N VAL A 301 13.85 11.16 7.10
CA VAL A 301 13.19 11.61 5.88
C VAL A 301 14.21 11.85 4.78
N THR A 302 13.83 11.61 3.53
CA THR A 302 14.71 11.76 2.36
C THR A 302 14.03 12.60 1.29
N ALA A 303 14.78 13.55 0.71
CA ALA A 303 14.40 14.35 -0.43
C ALA A 303 15.22 13.94 -1.66
N THR A 304 14.54 13.73 -2.80
CA THR A 304 15.16 13.39 -4.08
C THR A 304 14.76 14.43 -5.11
N ALA A 305 15.73 15.18 -5.64
CA ALA A 305 15.48 16.16 -6.67
C ALA A 305 15.18 15.47 -8.01
N LYS A 306 14.28 16.05 -8.81
CA LYS A 306 14.11 15.70 -10.23
C LYS A 306 15.18 16.40 -11.07
N THR A 307 15.41 15.90 -12.27
CA THR A 307 16.34 16.50 -13.24
C THR A 307 16.06 17.99 -13.45
N GLY A 308 17.12 18.80 -13.47
CA GLY A 308 17.02 20.27 -13.59
C GLY A 308 16.80 21.01 -12.27
N PHE A 309 16.79 20.29 -11.15
CA PHE A 309 16.69 20.86 -9.81
C PHE A 309 17.74 20.25 -8.87
N HIS A 310 18.10 21.00 -7.84
CA HIS A 310 18.84 20.50 -6.68
C HIS A 310 18.08 20.78 -5.39
N PHE A 311 18.31 19.93 -4.39
CA PHE A 311 17.80 20.13 -3.05
C PHE A 311 18.53 21.29 -2.36
N VAL A 312 17.77 22.18 -1.73
CA VAL A 312 18.29 23.34 -1.00
C VAL A 312 18.34 23.06 0.50
N ASN A 313 17.17 22.81 1.11
CA ASN A 313 17.05 22.51 2.54
C ASN A 313 15.69 21.90 2.90
N TRP A 314 15.62 21.32 4.09
CA TRP A 314 14.38 21.01 4.78
C TRP A 314 13.99 22.22 5.63
N THR A 315 12.72 22.62 5.59
CA THR A 315 12.16 23.62 6.51
C THR A 315 11.01 23.03 7.33
N ARG A 316 10.81 23.60 8.52
CA ARG A 316 9.66 23.35 9.39
C ARG A 316 8.98 24.67 9.70
N TYR A 317 7.71 24.80 9.34
CA TYR A 317 6.99 26.09 9.42
C TYR A 317 7.79 27.25 8.80
N GLY A 318 8.43 26.99 7.65
CA GLY A 318 9.27 27.97 6.94
C GLY A 318 10.70 28.17 7.49
N ASN A 319 11.03 27.62 8.66
CA ASN A 319 12.39 27.75 9.24
C ASN A 319 13.30 26.59 8.82
N PRO A 320 14.52 26.83 8.29
CA PRO A 320 15.43 25.76 7.90
C PRO A 320 15.83 24.87 9.08
N VAL A 321 15.79 23.55 8.90
CA VAL A 321 16.14 22.54 9.91
C VAL A 321 17.27 21.59 9.47
N SER A 322 17.50 21.44 8.16
CA SER A 322 18.62 20.66 7.61
C SER A 322 18.96 21.11 6.20
N ASN A 323 20.24 21.15 5.85
CA ASN A 323 20.72 21.38 4.47
C ASN A 323 21.15 20.07 3.78
N LEU A 324 20.89 18.92 4.41
CA LEU A 324 21.15 17.60 3.84
C LEU A 324 19.85 16.98 3.33
N PRO A 325 19.84 16.36 2.13
CA PRO A 325 18.64 15.75 1.56
C PRO A 325 18.11 14.59 2.40
N VAL A 326 18.99 13.91 3.13
CA VAL A 326 18.64 12.93 4.17
C VAL A 326 18.69 13.63 5.53
N TYR A 327 17.56 13.66 6.23
CA TYR A 327 17.45 14.29 7.55
C TYR A 327 16.93 13.31 8.58
N THR A 328 17.75 13.07 9.62
CA THR A 328 17.42 12.17 10.73
C THR A 328 17.22 12.97 12.01
N PHE A 329 16.14 12.71 12.74
CA PHE A 329 15.78 13.38 13.98
C PHE A 329 14.97 12.47 14.92
N THR A 330 14.74 12.91 16.15
CA THR A 330 13.92 12.18 17.13
C THR A 330 12.49 12.73 17.14
N ALA A 331 11.50 11.85 17.01
CA ALA A 331 10.08 12.19 17.08
C ALA A 331 9.70 12.66 18.50
N THR A 332 9.57 13.97 18.68
CA THR A 332 9.23 14.61 19.97
C THR A 332 8.00 15.51 19.88
N MET A 333 7.54 15.79 18.66
CA MET A 333 6.33 16.55 18.33
C MET A 333 6.01 16.33 16.85
N ASP A 334 4.82 16.78 16.43
CA ASP A 334 4.46 16.77 15.00
C ASP A 334 5.43 17.62 14.17
N MET A 335 5.85 17.06 13.04
CA MET A 335 6.87 17.62 12.16
C MET A 335 6.33 17.75 10.73
N PRO A 336 5.71 18.90 10.38
CA PRO A 336 5.41 19.23 8.99
C PRO A 336 6.66 19.79 8.32
N LEU A 337 7.35 18.94 7.56
CA LEU A 337 8.60 19.26 6.87
C LEU A 337 8.34 19.57 5.39
N VAL A 338 9.03 20.59 4.88
CA VAL A 338 9.03 20.93 3.46
C VAL A 338 10.43 20.74 2.91
N ALA A 339 10.57 19.94 1.85
CA ALA A 339 11.82 19.83 1.10
C ALA A 339 11.84 20.93 0.03
N ASN A 340 12.71 21.92 0.18
CA ASN A 340 12.82 23.02 -0.78
C ASN A 340 13.86 22.66 -1.84
N PHE A 341 13.48 22.85 -3.09
CA PHE A 341 14.30 22.64 -4.26
C PHE A 341 14.46 23.95 -5.01
N ALA A 342 15.60 24.11 -5.68
CA ALA A 342 15.83 25.20 -6.61
C ALA A 342 16.20 24.60 -7.96
N ALA A 343 15.83 25.30 -9.02
CA ALA A 343 16.26 24.93 -10.35
C ALA A 343 17.78 25.09 -10.46
N ASP A 344 18.44 24.24 -11.24
CA ASP A 344 19.84 24.41 -11.55
C ASP A 344 20.02 25.67 -12.43
N PHE A 345 21.18 26.33 -12.34
CA PHE A 345 21.43 27.59 -13.05
C PHE A 345 21.09 27.47 -14.54
N GLY A 346 20.26 28.40 -15.03
CA GLY A 346 19.80 28.47 -16.42
C GLY A 346 18.42 27.86 -16.68
N THR A 347 17.80 27.18 -15.71
CA THR A 347 16.48 26.58 -15.91
C THR A 347 15.33 27.58 -15.74
N VAL A 348 14.47 27.71 -16.75
CA VAL A 348 13.25 28.54 -16.78
C VAL A 348 12.03 27.63 -16.91
N VAL A 349 10.99 27.91 -16.11
CA VAL A 349 9.73 27.16 -16.11
C VAL A 349 8.61 28.03 -16.67
N PHE A 350 7.87 27.49 -17.63
CA PHE A 350 6.64 28.04 -18.17
C PHE A 350 5.49 27.10 -17.78
N ASP A 351 4.77 27.46 -16.71
CA ASP A 351 3.57 26.78 -16.20
C ASP A 351 2.28 27.28 -16.86
N PHE A 352 2.38 28.22 -17.80
CA PHE A 352 1.27 28.83 -18.54
C PHE A 352 0.23 29.60 -17.70
N ASP A 353 0.34 29.63 -16.37
CA ASP A 353 -0.60 30.31 -15.46
C ASP A 353 -0.63 31.83 -15.62
N ASN A 354 0.45 32.41 -16.17
CA ASN A 354 0.54 33.83 -16.49
C ASN A 354 0.09 34.17 -17.93
N ALA A 355 -0.39 33.18 -18.68
CA ALA A 355 -0.82 33.38 -20.06
C ALA A 355 -2.25 33.95 -20.13
N PRO A 356 -2.60 34.68 -21.20
CA PRO A 356 -3.97 35.14 -21.42
C PRO A 356 -4.94 33.96 -21.66
N VAL A 357 -5.80 33.66 -20.69
CA VAL A 357 -6.79 32.58 -20.77
C VAL A 357 -7.74 32.75 -21.97
N HIS A 358 -8.18 31.63 -22.56
CA HIS A 358 -9.02 31.53 -23.76
C HIS A 358 -8.41 32.13 -25.04
N THR A 359 -7.09 32.26 -25.10
CA THR A 359 -6.41 32.85 -26.26
C THR A 359 -5.85 31.76 -27.18
N PRO A 360 -6.19 31.75 -28.48
CA PRO A 360 -5.57 30.84 -29.45
C PRO A 360 -4.10 31.20 -29.69
N LEU A 361 -3.27 30.21 -29.97
CA LEU A 361 -1.90 30.44 -30.42
C LEU A 361 -1.91 31.11 -31.82
N PRO A 362 -0.96 32.03 -32.11
CA PRO A 362 0.28 32.25 -31.37
C PRO A 362 0.21 33.22 -30.18
N ILE A 363 1.06 33.00 -29.18
CA ILE A 363 1.30 33.92 -28.06
C ILE A 363 2.78 33.98 -27.70
N ASP A 364 3.20 35.09 -27.08
CA ASP A 364 4.50 35.21 -26.42
C ASP A 364 4.33 35.15 -24.91
N LEU A 365 5.15 34.34 -24.25
CA LEU A 365 5.26 34.28 -22.80
C LEU A 365 6.69 34.59 -22.39
N THR A 366 6.87 35.55 -21.49
CA THR A 366 8.19 35.90 -20.96
C THR A 366 8.26 35.51 -19.49
N VAL A 367 9.19 34.60 -19.15
CA VAL A 367 9.48 34.20 -17.77
C VAL A 367 10.98 34.33 -17.54
N ALA A 368 11.36 34.97 -16.44
CA ALA A 368 12.76 35.20 -16.08
C ALA A 368 13.62 35.81 -17.21
N GLY A 369 13.03 36.66 -18.05
CA GLY A 369 13.71 37.32 -19.18
C GLY A 369 13.86 36.47 -20.45
N LEU A 370 13.48 35.20 -20.42
CA LEU A 370 13.37 34.35 -21.60
C LEU A 370 11.95 34.43 -22.17
N THR A 371 11.82 34.78 -23.44
CA THR A 371 10.54 34.76 -24.15
C THR A 371 10.41 33.45 -24.95
N ALA A 372 9.34 32.71 -24.71
CA ALA A 372 8.88 31.61 -25.54
C ALA A 372 7.75 32.12 -26.45
N HIS A 373 7.93 32.00 -27.76
CA HIS A 373 6.90 32.23 -28.76
C HIS A 373 6.24 30.89 -29.10
N LEU A 374 5.01 30.71 -28.63
CA LEU A 374 4.22 29.50 -28.88
C LEU A 374 3.36 29.72 -30.10
N SER A 375 3.41 28.79 -31.06
CA SER A 375 2.59 28.76 -32.27
C SER A 375 2.19 27.32 -32.59
N ALA A 376 1.39 27.10 -33.63
CA ALA A 376 0.89 25.76 -33.95
C ALA A 376 0.61 25.55 -35.42
N THR A 377 0.64 24.28 -35.86
CA THR A 377 0.09 23.86 -37.16
C THR A 377 -1.40 23.48 -37.03
N GLY A 378 -2.05 23.23 -38.17
CA GLY A 378 -3.38 22.64 -38.21
C GLY A 378 -4.46 23.47 -37.52
N SER A 379 -5.29 22.82 -36.70
CA SER A 379 -6.34 23.50 -35.91
C SER A 379 -5.80 24.27 -34.70
N GLY A 380 -4.52 24.07 -34.37
CA GLY A 380 -3.80 24.78 -33.33
C GLY A 380 -4.22 24.46 -31.90
N PHE A 381 -3.71 25.28 -30.99
CA PHE A 381 -3.98 25.20 -29.56
C PHE A 381 -4.50 26.54 -29.04
N SER A 382 -5.04 26.53 -27.83
CA SER A 382 -5.39 27.71 -27.05
C SER A 382 -4.96 27.53 -25.60
N ILE A 383 -4.83 28.63 -24.86
CA ILE A 383 -4.64 28.58 -23.41
C ILE A 383 -6.00 28.39 -22.75
N GLN A 384 -6.16 27.29 -22.01
CA GLN A 384 -7.41 26.97 -21.31
C GLN A 384 -7.10 26.53 -19.89
N HIS A 385 -8.13 26.47 -19.05
CA HIS A 385 -7.99 25.82 -17.76
C HIS A 385 -7.72 24.31 -17.94
N ALA A 386 -6.88 23.76 -17.09
CA ALA A 386 -6.52 22.35 -17.09
C ALA A 386 -7.72 21.41 -16.83
N ASP A 387 -8.84 21.93 -16.32
CA ASP A 387 -10.08 21.20 -16.07
C ASP A 387 -11.12 21.34 -17.21
N ALA A 388 -10.78 21.96 -18.34
CA ALA A 388 -11.71 22.22 -19.46
C ALA A 388 -12.35 20.94 -20.06
N LEU A 389 -11.75 19.77 -19.85
CA LEU A 389 -12.30 18.45 -20.23
C LEU A 389 -13.35 17.91 -19.25
N GLY A 390 -13.65 18.62 -18.16
CA GLY A 390 -14.49 18.16 -17.06
C GLY A 390 -13.75 17.37 -15.98
N PHE A 391 -12.43 17.22 -16.12
CA PHE A 391 -11.49 16.70 -15.13
C PHE A 391 -10.09 17.27 -15.41
N THR A 392 -9.19 17.18 -14.44
CA THR A 392 -7.80 17.65 -14.57
C THR A 392 -6.84 16.46 -14.73
N PRO A 393 -6.05 16.38 -15.82
CA PRO A 393 -5.05 15.32 -15.97
C PRO A 393 -4.02 15.32 -14.83
N ALA A 394 -3.50 14.16 -14.47
CA ALA A 394 -2.60 14.01 -13.32
C ALA A 394 -1.32 14.85 -13.48
N GLY A 395 -1.09 15.78 -12.56
CA GLY A 395 0.06 16.69 -12.54
C GLY A 395 -0.21 18.06 -13.16
N PHE A 396 -1.30 18.22 -13.93
CA PHE A 396 -1.72 19.51 -14.48
C PHE A 396 -2.38 20.37 -13.39
N SER A 397 -2.25 21.68 -13.51
CA SER A 397 -2.94 22.65 -12.67
C SER A 397 -3.10 23.98 -13.40
N GLY A 398 -4.07 24.79 -12.99
CA GLY A 398 -4.19 26.15 -13.51
C GLY A 398 -4.51 26.21 -15.01
N LEU A 399 -3.66 26.88 -15.80
CA LEU A 399 -3.78 27.03 -17.25
C LEU A 399 -2.81 26.09 -17.98
N CYS A 400 -3.22 25.60 -19.15
CA CYS A 400 -2.39 24.73 -19.99
C CYS A 400 -2.57 25.04 -21.47
N VAL A 401 -1.66 24.50 -22.30
CA VAL A 401 -1.82 24.46 -23.76
C VAL A 401 -2.82 23.36 -24.11
N TYR A 402 -3.92 23.75 -24.72
CA TYR A 402 -5.09 22.91 -24.96
C TYR A 402 -5.40 22.78 -26.46
N PRO A 403 -5.69 21.58 -26.99
CA PRO A 403 -5.93 21.39 -28.42
C PRO A 403 -7.29 21.96 -28.85
N ASN A 404 -7.34 22.75 -29.92
CA ASN A 404 -8.59 23.42 -30.37
C ASN A 404 -9.55 22.50 -31.13
N SER A 405 -9.08 21.33 -31.57
CA SER A 405 -9.90 20.35 -32.26
C SER A 405 -9.40 18.94 -31.99
N VAL A 406 -10.16 17.96 -32.46
CA VAL A 406 -9.80 16.53 -32.45
C VAL A 406 -8.82 16.14 -33.57
N PHE A 407 -8.42 17.10 -34.42
CA PHE A 407 -7.47 16.85 -35.49
C PHE A 407 -6.04 17.18 -35.04
N PRO A 408 -5.03 16.44 -35.53
CA PRO A 408 -3.64 16.66 -35.14
C PRO A 408 -3.18 18.10 -35.42
N ALA A 409 -2.42 18.63 -34.47
CA ALA A 409 -1.70 19.88 -34.56
C ALA A 409 -0.34 19.69 -33.87
N ASP A 410 0.68 20.34 -34.42
CA ASP A 410 2.00 20.38 -33.80
C ASP A 410 2.08 21.66 -32.96
N LEU A 411 2.68 21.56 -31.78
CA LEU A 411 3.03 22.71 -30.96
C LEU A 411 4.45 23.14 -31.33
N LEU A 412 4.59 24.35 -31.85
CA LEU A 412 5.87 24.94 -32.20
C LEU A 412 6.23 25.97 -31.14
N VAL A 413 7.42 25.85 -30.58
CA VAL A 413 7.92 26.83 -29.61
C VAL A 413 9.28 27.31 -30.09
N SER A 414 9.43 28.62 -30.29
CA SER A 414 10.73 29.26 -30.48
C SER A 414 11.07 30.13 -29.27
N TYR A 415 12.37 30.32 -29.03
CA TYR A 415 12.85 30.97 -27.82
C TYR A 415 13.72 32.18 -28.16
N SER A 416 13.69 33.21 -27.31
CA SER A 416 14.52 34.40 -27.48
C SER A 416 16.00 34.17 -27.15
N SER A 417 16.40 32.97 -26.76
CA SER A 417 17.77 32.59 -26.44
C SER A 417 18.03 31.11 -26.73
N LYS A 418 19.29 30.75 -26.95
CA LYS A 418 19.71 29.36 -27.15
C LYS A 418 19.53 28.55 -25.87
N LEU A 419 19.02 27.33 -26.01
CA LEU A 419 18.74 26.38 -24.94
C LEU A 419 19.54 25.09 -25.14
N THR A 420 19.81 24.36 -24.06
CA THR A 420 20.45 23.02 -24.11
C THR A 420 19.55 21.91 -23.60
N TYR A 421 18.44 22.26 -22.95
CA TYR A 421 17.46 21.31 -22.44
C TYR A 421 16.04 21.82 -22.65
N PHE A 422 15.14 20.90 -23.00
CA PHE A 422 13.70 21.11 -23.01
C PHE A 422 13.02 19.90 -22.40
N SER A 423 12.01 20.13 -21.58
CA SER A 423 11.00 19.14 -21.25
C SER A 423 9.63 19.77 -21.16
N ILE A 424 8.60 18.99 -21.44
CA ILE A 424 7.22 19.42 -21.26
C ILE A 424 6.41 18.25 -20.71
N MET A 425 5.55 18.54 -19.74
CA MET A 425 4.55 17.58 -19.31
C MET A 425 3.44 17.57 -20.34
N TYR A 426 2.99 16.38 -20.73
CA TYR A 426 1.91 16.22 -21.69
C TYR A 426 0.88 15.25 -21.15
N ALA A 427 -0.39 15.47 -21.50
CA ALA A 427 -1.46 14.49 -21.40
C ALA A 427 -1.86 14.15 -22.82
N VAL A 428 -1.81 12.89 -23.23
CA VAL A 428 -2.09 12.50 -24.62
C VAL A 428 -3.23 11.49 -24.66
N GLN A 429 -3.99 11.49 -25.75
CA GLN A 429 -4.96 10.47 -26.02
C GLN A 429 -5.03 10.18 -27.53
N GLU A 430 -5.09 8.90 -27.87
CA GLU A 430 -5.66 8.43 -29.14
C GLU A 430 -7.17 8.27 -28.94
N LEU A 431 -7.97 9.07 -29.65
CA LEU A 431 -9.42 9.17 -29.42
C LEU A 431 -10.22 7.94 -29.83
N GLY A 432 -9.70 7.09 -30.73
CA GLY A 432 -10.38 5.88 -31.17
C GLY A 432 -10.43 4.79 -30.11
N CYS A 433 -9.46 4.76 -29.19
CA CYS A 433 -9.36 3.69 -28.19
C CYS A 433 -9.02 4.14 -26.76
N ASP A 434 -9.01 5.45 -26.49
CA ASP A 434 -8.72 6.01 -25.18
C ASP A 434 -7.39 5.51 -24.58
N ASP A 435 -6.35 5.51 -25.43
CA ASP A 435 -5.05 4.93 -25.10
C ASP A 435 -3.91 5.97 -25.27
N SER A 436 -2.77 5.71 -24.62
CA SER A 436 -1.56 6.52 -24.74
C SER A 436 -1.01 6.46 -26.16
N ALA A 437 -0.26 7.50 -26.52
CA ALA A 437 0.52 7.50 -27.74
C ALA A 437 1.99 7.82 -27.50
N THR A 438 2.80 7.59 -28.53
CA THR A 438 4.19 8.05 -28.55
C THR A 438 4.21 9.50 -29.00
N MET A 439 4.73 10.37 -28.14
CA MET A 439 5.01 11.77 -28.45
C MET A 439 6.45 11.94 -28.89
N ARG A 440 6.72 12.94 -29.74
CA ARG A 440 8.06 13.33 -30.17
C ARG A 440 8.28 14.82 -29.96
N VAL A 441 9.48 15.14 -29.51
CA VAL A 441 10.04 16.49 -29.59
C VAL A 441 11.16 16.48 -30.61
N THR A 442 11.15 17.45 -31.51
CA THR A 442 12.24 17.69 -32.46
C THR A 442 12.79 19.09 -32.24
N ALA A 443 14.06 19.19 -31.88
CA ALA A 443 14.75 20.45 -31.63
C ALA A 443 15.47 20.93 -32.90
N TYR A 444 15.43 22.23 -33.13
CA TYR A 444 16.08 22.90 -34.24
C TYR A 444 16.96 24.05 -33.75
N LYS A 445 18.08 24.26 -34.42
CA LYS A 445 19.00 25.38 -34.24
C LYS A 445 19.05 26.15 -35.55
N GLU A 446 18.55 27.37 -35.56
CA GLU A 446 18.50 28.26 -36.73
C GLU A 446 17.82 27.57 -37.93
N GLY A 447 16.77 26.79 -37.66
CA GLY A 447 16.02 26.00 -38.65
C GLY A 447 16.69 24.68 -39.08
N ALA A 448 17.91 24.39 -38.66
CA ALA A 448 18.56 23.10 -38.88
C ALA A 448 18.21 22.09 -37.78
N PHE A 449 18.06 20.81 -38.14
CA PHE A 449 17.80 19.74 -37.17
C PHE A 449 18.95 19.65 -36.15
N ALA A 450 18.61 19.70 -34.86
CA ALA A 450 19.57 19.65 -33.74
C ALA A 450 19.43 18.37 -32.90
N GLY A 451 18.23 17.80 -32.80
CA GLY A 451 18.01 16.53 -32.11
C GLY A 451 16.53 16.15 -32.04
N THR A 452 16.25 14.91 -31.64
CA THR A 452 14.88 14.45 -31.37
C THR A 452 14.85 13.45 -30.22
N ALA A 453 13.73 13.41 -29.50
CA ALA A 453 13.46 12.43 -28.47
C ALA A 453 11.98 12.05 -28.51
N THR A 454 11.67 10.84 -28.04
CA THR A 454 10.29 10.34 -27.93
C THR A 454 9.97 9.90 -26.51
N ALA A 455 8.69 9.92 -26.16
CA ALA A 455 8.18 9.41 -24.89
C ALA A 455 6.80 8.77 -25.10
N THR A 456 6.55 7.65 -24.41
CA THR A 456 5.27 6.94 -24.42
C THR A 456 4.89 6.66 -22.97
N VAL A 457 3.63 6.91 -22.59
CA VAL A 457 3.18 6.62 -21.23
C VAL A 457 2.89 5.12 -21.11
N PRO A 458 3.51 4.40 -20.15
CA PRO A 458 3.43 2.93 -20.10
C PRO A 458 2.10 2.40 -19.54
N VAL A 459 1.32 3.23 -18.84
CA VAL A 459 0.03 2.85 -18.27
C VAL A 459 -1.08 3.54 -19.08
N PRO A 460 -1.91 2.79 -19.83
CA PRO A 460 -2.98 3.35 -20.65
C PRO A 460 -4.16 3.83 -19.77
N GLY A 461 -4.96 4.77 -20.27
CA GLY A 461 -6.11 5.35 -19.55
C GLY A 461 -6.70 6.58 -20.24
N THR A 462 -7.67 7.24 -19.59
CA THR A 462 -8.21 8.51 -20.09
C THR A 462 -7.21 9.64 -19.80
N TRP A 463 -6.59 10.18 -20.86
CA TRP A 463 -5.57 11.24 -20.79
C TRP A 463 -4.37 10.94 -19.88
N PRO A 464 -3.63 9.83 -20.13
CA PRO A 464 -2.40 9.51 -19.41
C PRO A 464 -1.37 10.64 -19.55
N THR A 465 -0.67 10.91 -18.45
CA THR A 465 0.32 11.98 -18.39
C THR A 465 1.75 11.45 -18.41
N GLY A 466 2.63 12.15 -19.11
CA GLY A 466 4.04 11.83 -19.25
C GLY A 466 4.89 13.09 -19.32
N THR A 467 6.22 12.89 -19.35
CA THR A 467 7.18 13.98 -19.59
C THR A 467 7.97 13.66 -20.84
N LEU A 468 7.92 14.56 -21.81
CA LEU A 468 8.71 14.50 -23.03
C LEU A 468 9.91 15.42 -22.84
N ALA A 469 11.12 14.89 -22.93
CA ALA A 469 12.34 15.64 -22.65
C ALA A 469 13.43 15.36 -23.68
N ILE A 470 14.23 16.39 -23.96
CA ILE A 470 15.42 16.31 -24.82
C ILE A 470 16.54 17.18 -24.25
N ALA A 471 17.75 16.63 -24.25
CA ALA A 471 18.98 17.38 -24.02
C ALA A 471 19.74 17.47 -25.35
N VAL A 472 20.09 18.68 -25.77
CA VAL A 472 20.87 18.94 -26.98
C VAL A 472 22.05 19.82 -26.57
N PRO A 473 23.19 19.23 -26.18
CA PRO A 473 24.35 20.00 -25.68
C PRO A 473 24.88 21.04 -26.67
N THR A 474 24.70 20.82 -27.98
CA THR A 474 25.10 21.76 -29.05
C THR A 474 24.18 22.98 -29.19
N GLY A 475 23.11 23.02 -28.41
CA GLY A 475 22.11 24.08 -28.37
C GLY A 475 21.00 23.92 -29.42
N PHE A 476 19.85 24.52 -29.12
CA PHE A 476 18.70 24.72 -30.02
C PHE A 476 18.00 26.05 -29.67
N ASP A 477 17.18 26.58 -30.57
CA ASP A 477 16.39 27.80 -30.37
C ASP A 477 14.90 27.60 -30.61
N SER A 478 14.52 26.41 -31.06
CA SER A 478 13.14 26.05 -31.31
C SER A 478 12.91 24.54 -31.17
N VAL A 479 11.69 24.18 -30.80
CA VAL A 479 11.23 22.80 -30.73
C VAL A 479 9.87 22.65 -31.40
N VAL A 480 9.64 21.48 -31.97
CA VAL A 480 8.34 21.02 -32.43
C VAL A 480 7.95 19.84 -31.57
N VAL A 481 6.86 19.98 -30.81
CA VAL A 481 6.25 18.91 -30.04
C VAL A 481 5.05 18.41 -30.84
N HIS A 482 5.06 17.12 -31.17
CA HIS A 482 4.04 16.53 -32.00
C HIS A 482 3.80 15.08 -31.64
N TYR A 483 2.70 14.55 -32.13
CA TYR A 483 2.44 13.14 -32.10
C TYR A 483 3.40 12.37 -33.02
N ASP A 484 3.97 11.28 -32.53
CA ASP A 484 4.91 10.45 -33.30
C ASP A 484 4.24 9.22 -33.92
N SER A 485 3.56 8.42 -33.10
CA SER A 485 2.94 7.17 -33.53
C SER A 485 1.84 6.69 -32.58
N PRO A 486 0.82 5.98 -33.12
CA PRO A 486 -0.26 5.41 -32.31
C PRO A 486 0.22 4.28 -31.41
N PRO A 487 -0.56 3.95 -30.38
CA PRO A 487 -0.38 2.68 -29.67
C PRO A 487 -0.54 1.51 -30.66
N PRO A 488 0.21 0.40 -30.49
CA PRO A 488 0.18 -0.74 -31.42
C PRO A 488 -1.21 -1.38 -31.63
N THR A 489 -2.14 -1.11 -30.72
CA THR A 489 -3.48 -1.68 -30.64
C THR A 489 -4.53 -0.94 -31.48
N CYS A 490 -4.23 0.25 -32.03
CA CYS A 490 -5.23 1.13 -32.66
C CYS A 490 -4.74 1.79 -33.97
N GLN A 491 -5.65 2.05 -34.93
CA GLN A 491 -5.34 2.60 -36.27
C GLN A 491 -6.41 3.59 -36.80
N ASP A 492 -6.73 4.68 -36.08
CA ASP A 492 -7.62 5.75 -36.58
C ASP A 492 -7.04 7.19 -36.39
N TRP A 493 -7.79 8.19 -36.85
CA TRP A 493 -7.36 9.49 -37.41
C TRP A 493 -7.38 10.72 -36.47
N GLY A 494 -6.88 10.65 -35.22
CA GLY A 494 -6.74 11.91 -34.48
C GLY A 494 -6.17 11.88 -33.07
N PRO A 495 -4.85 11.80 -32.91
CA PRO A 495 -4.22 12.06 -31.61
C PRO A 495 -4.27 13.52 -31.23
N ILE A 496 -4.58 13.78 -29.96
CA ILE A 496 -4.54 15.10 -29.35
C ILE A 496 -3.75 15.04 -28.05
N PHE A 497 -3.13 16.16 -27.68
CA PHE A 497 -2.43 16.28 -26.41
C PHE A 497 -2.69 17.65 -25.76
N LEU A 498 -2.73 17.67 -24.43
CA LEU A 498 -2.54 18.87 -23.63
C LEU A 498 -1.07 18.95 -23.24
N ALA A 499 -0.57 20.16 -23.04
CA ALA A 499 0.79 20.37 -22.55
C ALA A 499 0.82 21.42 -21.43
N ASP A 500 1.66 21.18 -20.44
CA ASP A 500 1.81 22.01 -19.24
C ASP A 500 3.24 21.88 -18.69
N ASN A 501 3.62 22.73 -17.74
CA ASN A 501 4.88 22.70 -17.01
C ASN A 501 6.09 22.51 -17.95
N MET A 502 6.24 23.43 -18.92
CA MET A 502 7.35 23.44 -19.86
C MET A 502 8.61 23.96 -19.17
N ILE A 503 9.64 23.13 -19.10
CA ILE A 503 10.92 23.44 -18.46
C ILE A 503 11.99 23.51 -19.53
N VAL A 504 12.77 24.58 -19.54
CA VAL A 504 13.90 24.74 -20.45
C VAL A 504 15.14 25.12 -19.68
N SER A 505 16.32 24.75 -20.18
CA SER A 505 17.57 25.30 -19.65
C SER A 505 18.28 26.12 -20.72
N LEU A 506 18.59 27.37 -20.38
CA LEU A 506 19.45 28.23 -21.16
C LEU A 506 20.77 27.51 -21.44
N ALA A 507 21.25 27.64 -22.67
CA ALA A 507 22.63 27.29 -22.96
C ALA A 507 23.51 28.11 -22.01
N PRO A 508 24.53 27.52 -21.38
CA PRO A 508 25.44 28.28 -20.54
C PRO A 508 25.93 29.49 -21.31
N THR A 509 25.67 30.70 -20.80
CA THR A 509 26.33 31.90 -21.31
C THR A 509 27.77 31.80 -20.85
N CYS A 510 28.64 31.32 -21.71
CA CYS A 510 30.05 31.30 -21.41
C CYS A 510 30.51 32.76 -21.36
N ALA A 511 30.93 33.22 -20.18
CA ALA A 511 31.24 34.64 -19.96
C ALA A 511 32.37 35.17 -20.88
N GLY A 512 33.10 34.28 -21.55
CA GLY A 512 34.09 34.61 -22.56
C GLY A 512 33.68 34.34 -24.01
N ASP A 513 32.42 34.02 -24.29
CA ASP A 513 31.88 33.81 -25.65
C ASP A 513 31.64 35.16 -26.33
N VAL A 514 32.69 35.70 -26.95
CA VAL A 514 32.69 37.02 -27.58
C VAL A 514 32.01 36.96 -28.95
N ASN A 515 31.97 35.79 -29.60
CA ASN A 515 31.38 35.61 -30.92
C ASN A 515 29.92 35.07 -30.88
N SER A 516 29.40 34.78 -29.68
CA SER A 516 28.06 34.24 -29.42
C SER A 516 27.80 32.87 -30.06
N ASP A 517 28.83 32.06 -30.29
CA ASP A 517 28.72 30.73 -30.87
C ASP A 517 28.33 29.65 -29.85
N GLY A 518 28.30 30.00 -28.57
CA GLY A 518 27.98 29.15 -27.42
C GLY A 518 29.21 28.52 -26.77
N ARG A 519 30.42 28.92 -27.15
CA ARG A 519 31.69 28.40 -26.63
C ARG A 519 32.57 29.55 -26.19
N THR A 520 33.49 29.27 -25.28
CA THR A 520 34.65 30.15 -25.06
C THR A 520 35.90 29.39 -25.48
N ASP A 521 36.35 29.65 -26.70
CA ASP A 521 37.49 28.97 -27.30
C ASP A 521 38.52 29.93 -27.93
N GLN A 522 39.43 29.38 -28.73
CA GLN A 522 40.49 30.14 -29.40
C GLN A 522 39.95 31.25 -30.31
N SER A 523 38.72 31.12 -30.81
CA SER A 523 38.05 32.09 -31.68
C SER A 523 37.70 33.34 -30.89
N ASP A 524 37.17 33.18 -29.68
CA ASP A 524 36.86 34.28 -28.77
C ASP A 524 38.11 34.99 -28.29
N LEU A 525 39.13 34.20 -27.91
CA LEU A 525 40.43 34.74 -27.55
C LEU A 525 41.03 35.53 -28.72
N GLY A 526 40.86 35.06 -29.95
CA GLY A 526 41.29 35.76 -31.16
C GLY A 526 40.60 37.12 -31.34
N ILE A 527 39.30 37.21 -31.08
CA ILE A 527 38.52 38.46 -31.18
C ILE A 527 38.93 39.45 -30.09
N LEU A 528 39.09 38.97 -28.85
CA LEU A 528 39.54 39.80 -27.74
C LEU A 528 40.96 40.34 -27.99
N LEU A 529 41.88 39.48 -28.43
CA LEU A 529 43.27 39.88 -28.71
C LEU A 529 43.37 40.86 -29.89
N ALA A 530 42.49 40.76 -30.88
CA ALA A 530 42.46 41.69 -32.01
C ALA A 530 42.14 43.13 -31.60
N SER A 531 41.41 43.31 -30.49
CA SER A 531 41.01 44.61 -29.96
C SER A 531 41.76 44.99 -28.68
N PHE A 532 42.73 44.20 -28.23
CA PHE A 532 43.41 44.40 -26.96
C PHE A 532 44.12 45.75 -26.89
N GLY A 533 43.83 46.51 -25.83
CA GLY A 533 44.29 47.88 -25.61
C GLY A 533 43.51 48.96 -26.38
N GLN A 534 42.42 48.60 -27.08
CA GLN A 534 41.58 49.56 -27.80
C GLN A 534 40.37 49.98 -26.96
N ASN A 535 39.93 51.22 -27.16
CA ASN A 535 38.61 51.66 -26.71
C ASN A 535 37.57 51.16 -27.70
N VAL A 536 36.53 50.51 -27.19
CA VAL A 536 35.45 49.92 -27.97
C VAL A 536 34.11 50.40 -27.43
N VAL A 537 33.02 50.10 -28.13
CA VAL A 537 31.68 50.29 -27.53
C VAL A 537 31.57 49.30 -26.36
N PRO A 538 31.15 49.74 -25.16
CA PRO A 538 31.02 48.85 -24.02
C PRO A 538 30.30 47.54 -24.35
N GLY A 539 30.92 46.40 -24.02
CA GLY A 539 30.35 45.07 -24.27
C GLY A 539 30.59 44.50 -25.67
N THR A 540 31.42 45.14 -26.51
CA THR A 540 31.72 44.68 -27.88
C THR A 540 33.19 44.36 -28.07
N ASN A 541 33.54 43.63 -29.14
CA ASN A 541 34.93 43.46 -29.57
C ASN A 541 35.89 42.89 -28.50
N GLY A 542 35.37 42.18 -27.50
CA GLY A 542 36.15 41.57 -26.42
C GLY A 542 36.20 42.39 -25.12
N ASP A 543 35.49 43.51 -25.02
CA ASP A 543 35.25 44.20 -23.74
C ASP A 543 34.12 43.46 -22.99
N LEU A 544 34.52 42.56 -22.10
CA LEU A 544 33.64 41.63 -21.38
C LEU A 544 33.17 42.20 -20.04
N ASN A 545 33.88 43.18 -19.48
CA ASN A 545 33.49 43.85 -18.25
C ASN A 545 32.65 45.12 -18.49
N GLY A 546 32.57 45.60 -19.74
CA GLY A 546 31.77 46.75 -20.16
C GLY A 546 32.36 48.10 -19.77
N ASP A 547 33.67 48.18 -19.50
CA ASP A 547 34.36 49.40 -19.10
C ASP A 547 34.74 50.30 -20.29
N GLY A 548 34.51 49.83 -21.52
CA GLY A 548 34.80 50.51 -22.77
C GLY A 548 36.24 50.32 -23.26
N VAL A 549 37.06 49.48 -22.61
CA VAL A 549 38.46 49.25 -22.95
C VAL A 549 38.79 47.76 -22.88
N VAL A 550 39.13 47.14 -24.02
CA VAL A 550 39.54 45.72 -24.02
C VAL A 550 40.92 45.57 -23.38
N ASN A 551 41.00 44.92 -22.21
CA ASN A 551 42.21 44.89 -21.41
C ASN A 551 42.36 43.58 -20.59
N GLN A 552 43.27 43.60 -19.61
CA GLN A 552 43.64 42.41 -18.83
C GLN A 552 42.47 41.83 -18.01
N PRO A 553 41.63 42.63 -17.34
CA PRO A 553 40.33 42.21 -16.82
C PRO A 553 39.46 41.39 -17.79
N ASP A 554 39.30 41.83 -19.04
CA ASP A 554 38.48 41.09 -20.01
C ASP A 554 39.11 39.76 -20.39
N LEU A 555 40.42 39.76 -20.62
CA LEU A 555 41.17 38.52 -20.83
C LEU A 555 41.03 37.57 -19.64
N GLY A 556 40.97 38.11 -18.41
CA GLY A 556 40.72 37.34 -17.19
C GLY A 556 39.34 36.68 -17.17
N ILE A 557 38.29 37.40 -17.59
CA ILE A 557 36.93 36.87 -17.72
C ILE A 557 36.89 35.76 -18.77
N LEU A 558 37.51 36.00 -19.93
CA LEU A 558 37.56 35.03 -21.03
C LEU A 558 38.31 33.76 -20.62
N LEU A 559 39.50 33.90 -20.03
CA LEU A 559 40.32 32.76 -19.62
C LEU A 559 39.68 31.95 -18.49
N ALA A 560 38.97 32.60 -17.58
CA ALA A 560 38.22 31.92 -16.52
C ALA A 560 37.06 31.07 -17.07
N ALA A 561 36.52 31.45 -18.23
CA ALA A 561 35.50 30.70 -18.95
C ALA A 561 36.06 29.82 -20.08
N PHE A 562 37.39 29.78 -20.30
CA PHE A 562 37.98 29.08 -21.44
C PHE A 562 37.74 27.57 -21.36
N GLY A 563 37.18 27.00 -22.41
CA GLY A 563 36.68 25.63 -22.42
C GLY A 563 35.23 25.49 -21.96
N CYS A 564 34.52 26.59 -21.68
CA CYS A 564 33.07 26.54 -21.54
C CYS A 564 32.42 26.25 -22.90
N GLY A 565 31.37 25.40 -22.91
CA GLY A 565 30.68 25.00 -24.13
C GLY A 565 31.42 23.98 -25.01
N THR A 566 32.56 23.43 -24.54
CA THR A 566 33.35 22.40 -25.25
C THR A 566 32.75 21.01 -25.19
#